data_AF-A0A3C1E2L2-F1
#
_entry.id   AF-A0A3C1E2L2-F1
#
_cell.length_a   1.000
_cell.length_b   1.000
_cell.length_c   1.000
_cell.angle_alpha   90.00
_cell.angle_beta   90.00
_cell.angle_gamma   90.00
#
_symmetry.space_group_name_H-M   'P 1'
#
loop_
_entity.id
_entity.type
_entity.pdbx_description
1 polymer ?
#
loop_
_entity_poly.entity_id
_entity_poly.type
_entity_poly.pdbx_seq_one_letter_code
_entity_poly.pdbx_strand_id
1 'polypeptide(L)' 'MGKCANCGETLRPAWKYCIKCGLRVAQTPDDDIPGAIRPEPEPATRRNRVDPMLAFGAIMAIVGVALIIWVAIVVFTPRG' A
#
# COMPACT_ATOMS: atom_id res chain seq x y z
N MET A 1 -11.93 35.60 -24.67
CA MET A 1 -12.69 34.99 -23.56
C MET A 1 -13.66 33.98 -24.16
N GLY A 2 -13.73 32.76 -23.63
CA GLY A 2 -14.62 31.71 -24.16
C GLY A 2 -16.01 31.72 -23.51
N LYS A 3 -17.04 31.20 -24.21
CA LYS A 3 -18.37 30.93 -23.63
C LYS A 3 -18.62 29.43 -23.53
N CYS A 4 -19.47 29.02 -22.59
CA CYS A 4 -19.74 27.62 -22.35
C CYS A 4 -20.54 27.03 -23.50
N ALA A 5 -20.07 25.92 -24.07
CA ALA A 5 -20.81 25.24 -25.13
C ALA A 5 -22.19 24.73 -24.67
N ASN A 6 -22.36 24.44 -23.38
CA ASN A 6 -23.62 23.93 -22.83
C ASN A 6 -24.58 25.04 -22.37
N CYS A 7 -24.11 26.03 -21.60
CA CYS A 7 -24.99 27.03 -20.98
C CYS A 7 -24.76 28.48 -21.43
N GLY A 8 -23.81 28.73 -22.34
CA GLY A 8 -23.50 30.06 -22.86
C GLY A 8 -22.82 31.01 -21.85
N GLU A 9 -22.56 30.57 -20.62
CA GLU A 9 -21.94 31.39 -19.58
C GLU A 9 -20.50 31.77 -19.92
N THR A 10 -20.06 32.94 -19.45
CA THR A 10 -18.71 33.45 -19.75
C THR A 10 -17.68 32.67 -18.95
N LEU A 11 -16.69 32.08 -19.63
CA LEU A 11 -15.61 31.36 -18.97
C LEU A 11 -14.35 32.19 -18.83
N ARG A 12 -13.75 32.06 -17.65
CA ARG A 12 -12.41 32.57 -17.41
C ARG A 12 -11.39 31.57 -17.97
N PRO A 13 -10.26 32.05 -18.51
CA PRO A 13 -9.27 31.20 -19.18
C PRO A 13 -8.54 30.21 -18.26
N ALA A 14 -8.67 30.34 -16.93
CA ALA A 14 -8.08 29.42 -15.95
C ALA A 14 -9.09 28.37 -15.42
N TRP A 15 -10.32 28.33 -15.96
CA TRP A 15 -11.37 27.46 -15.45
C TRP A 15 -11.37 26.11 -16.17
N LYS A 16 -11.15 25.04 -15.39
CA LYS A 16 -11.25 23.66 -15.86
C LYS A 16 -12.70 23.19 -16.05
N TYR A 17 -13.64 23.83 -15.33
CA TYR A 17 -15.07 23.52 -15.35
C TYR A 17 -15.89 24.81 -15.37
N CYS A 18 -17.05 24.79 -16.02
CA CYS A 18 -18.01 25.87 -15.96
C CYS A 18 -18.69 25.93 -14.59
N ILE A 19 -18.62 27.06 -13.89
CA ILE A 19 -19.20 27.23 -12.54
C ILE A 19 -20.73 27.07 -12.51
N LYS A 20 -21.42 27.32 -13.63
CA LYS A 20 -22.88 27.33 -13.69
C LYS A 20 -23.49 25.97 -14.02
N CYS A 21 -22.87 25.22 -14.93
CA CYS A 21 -23.42 23.95 -15.43
C CYS A 21 -22.52 22.73 -15.18
N GLY A 22 -21.31 22.93 -14.65
CA GLY A 22 -20.36 21.84 -14.38
C GLY A 22 -19.67 21.26 -15.62
N LEU A 23 -19.99 21.72 -16.84
CA LEU A 23 -19.36 21.21 -18.06
C LEU A 23 -17.85 21.44 -18.01
N ARG A 24 -17.08 20.38 -18.25
CA ARG A 24 -15.62 20.46 -18.39
C ARG A 24 -15.26 21.31 -19.60
N VAL A 25 -14.36 22.25 -19.39
CA VAL A 25 -13.82 23.11 -20.44
C VAL A 25 -12.63 22.36 -21.02
N ALA A 26 -12.71 21.99 -22.28
CA ALA A 26 -11.58 21.34 -22.95
C ALA A 26 -10.46 22.38 -23.12
N GLN A 27 -9.51 22.41 -22.19
CA GLN A 27 -8.27 23.14 -22.34
C GLN A 27 -7.19 22.14 -22.77
N THR A 28 -6.61 22.41 -23.93
CA THR A 28 -5.51 21.70 -24.60
C THR A 28 -4.18 21.85 -23.82
N PRO A 29 -3.12 21.11 -24.18
CA PRO A 29 -2.29 20.24 -23.33
C PRO A 29 -1.23 20.94 -22.44
N ASP A 30 -1.54 22.13 -21.93
CA ASP A 30 -0.72 22.89 -20.98
C ASP A 30 -1.53 23.16 -19.70
N ASP A 31 -2.22 22.12 -19.24
CA ASP A 31 -2.77 22.10 -17.89
C ASP A 31 -1.63 21.75 -16.92
N ASP A 32 -0.63 22.64 -16.88
CA ASP A 32 0.44 22.70 -15.88
C ASP A 32 -0.22 22.97 -14.52
N ILE A 33 -0.81 21.93 -13.95
CA ILE A 33 -0.85 21.78 -12.51
C ILE A 33 0.63 21.63 -12.14
N PRO A 34 1.30 22.63 -11.52
CA PRO A 34 2.63 22.39 -10.98
C PRO A 34 2.49 21.17 -10.07
N GLY A 35 3.10 20.07 -10.52
CA GLY A 35 2.82 18.76 -9.98
C GLY A 35 2.92 18.83 -8.48
N ALA A 36 1.83 18.49 -7.78
CA ALA A 36 1.98 18.09 -6.40
C ALA A 36 3.04 16.98 -6.43
N ILE A 37 4.17 17.19 -5.74
CA ILE A 37 5.23 16.21 -5.59
C ILE A 37 4.57 15.00 -4.95
N ARG A 38 4.05 14.09 -5.77
CA ARG A 38 3.67 12.76 -5.36
C ARG A 38 4.97 11.99 -5.50
N PRO A 39 5.60 11.57 -4.39
CA PRO A 39 6.65 10.59 -4.49
C PRO A 39 6.13 9.46 -5.37
N GLU A 40 6.88 9.08 -6.41
CA GLU A 40 6.55 7.88 -7.16
C GLU A 40 6.27 6.75 -6.16
N PRO A 41 5.17 5.99 -6.34
CA PRO A 41 4.93 4.83 -5.50
C PRO A 41 6.07 3.85 -5.74
N GLU A 42 7.07 3.87 -4.86
CA GLU A 42 8.18 2.95 -4.88
C GLU A 42 7.62 1.52 -4.87
N PRO A 43 8.12 0.61 -5.73
CA PRO A 43 7.62 -0.75 -5.79
C PRO A 43 7.83 -1.40 -4.42
N ALA A 44 6.74 -1.89 -3.83
CA ALA A 44 6.75 -2.57 -2.54
C ALA A 44 7.51 -3.89 -2.66
N THR A 45 8.83 -3.84 -2.54
CA THR A 45 9.67 -5.03 -2.43
C THR A 45 9.40 -5.65 -1.07
N ARG A 46 8.67 -6.79 -1.05
CA ARG A 46 8.41 -7.57 0.16
C ARG A 46 9.73 -8.14 0.67
N ARG A 47 10.46 -7.34 1.45
CA ARG A 47 11.68 -7.80 2.11
C ARG A 47 11.24 -8.81 3.16
N ASN A 48 11.59 -10.07 2.94
CA ASN A 48 11.36 -11.16 3.88
C ASN A 48 12.30 -10.96 5.10
N ARG A 49 12.02 -9.90 5.88
CA ARG A 49 12.69 -9.61 7.14
C ARG A 49 12.09 -10.60 8.14
N VAL A 50 12.62 -11.82 8.13
CA VAL A 50 12.37 -12.77 9.21
C VAL A 50 13.02 -12.12 10.43
N ASP A 51 12.21 -11.51 11.28
CA ASP A 51 12.75 -10.80 12.44
C ASP A 51 13.56 -11.79 13.28
N PRO A 52 14.79 -11.44 13.66
CA PRO A 52 15.67 -12.35 14.40
C PRO A 52 14.97 -12.87 15.66
N MET A 53 14.15 -12.03 16.29
CA MET A 53 13.35 -12.38 17.47
C MET A 53 12.31 -13.49 17.20
N LEU A 54 11.71 -13.51 16.00
CA LEU A 54 10.79 -14.57 15.58
C LEU A 54 11.52 -15.89 15.29
N ALA A 55 12.69 -15.80 14.64
CA ALA A 55 13.53 -16.97 14.37
C ALA A 55 14.01 -17.64 15.66
N PHE A 56 14.49 -16.85 16.63
CA PHE A 56 14.87 -17.36 17.96
C PHE A 56 13.69 -18.01 18.68
N GLY A 57 12.50 -17.39 18.62
CA GLY A 57 11.28 -17.95 19.21
C GLY A 57 10.90 -19.31 18.61
N ALA A 58 10.95 -19.43 17.28
CA ALA A 58 10.65 -20.69 16.59
C ALA A 58 11.65 -21.80 16.97
N ILE A 59 12.95 -21.49 17.04
CA ILE A 59 13.99 -22.46 17.44
C ILE A 59 13.75 -22.95 18.87
N MET A 60 13.53 -22.04 19.81
CA MET A 60 13.31 -22.40 21.22
C MET A 60 12.05 -23.26 21.40
N ALA A 61 10.98 -22.97 20.66
CA ALA A 61 9.76 -23.78 20.67
C ALA A 61 10.01 -25.21 20.17
N ILE A 62 10.72 -25.36 19.04
CA ILE A 62 11.04 -26.69 18.47
C ILE A 62 11.91 -27.49 19.44
N VAL A 63 12.93 -26.87 20.02
CA VAL A 63 13.82 -27.51 21.01
C VAL A 63 13.03 -27.95 22.24
N GLY A 64 12.14 -27.09 22.75
CA GLY A 64 11.29 -27.42 23.89
C GLY A 64 10.36 -28.62 23.62
N VAL A 65 9.69 -28.63 22.46
CA VAL A 65 8.81 -29.74 22.06
C VAL A 65 9.60 -31.04 21.90
N ALA A 66 10.77 -30.99 21.26
CA ALA A 66 11.64 -32.16 21.11
C ALA A 66 12.11 -32.71 22.48
N LEU A 67 12.46 -31.83 23.42
CA LEU A 67 12.83 -32.24 24.79
C LEU A 67 11.65 -32.89 25.52
N ILE A 68 10.45 -32.34 25.43
CA ILE A 68 9.26 -32.92 26.05
C ILE A 68 8.97 -34.31 25.50
N ILE A 69 9.02 -34.47 24.17
CA ILE A 69 8.82 -35.77 23.51
C ILE A 69 9.91 -36.75 23.96
N TRP A 70 11.17 -36.32 23.99
CA TRP A 70 12.27 -37.18 24.43
C TRP A 70 12.12 -37.63 25.88
N VAL A 71 11.76 -36.72 26.80
CA VAL A 71 11.49 -37.06 28.20
C VAL A 71 10.32 -38.03 28.30
N ALA A 72 9.24 -37.78 27.57
CA ALA A 72 8.09 -38.69 27.53
C ALA A 72 8.51 -40.08 27.05
N ILE A 73 9.31 -40.18 25.98
CA ILE A 73 9.83 -41.47 25.51
C ILE A 73 10.68 -42.12 26.60
N VAL A 74 11.65 -41.43 27.20
CA VAL A 74 12.56 -42.01 28.21
C VAL A 74 11.84 -42.45 29.49
N VAL A 75 10.76 -41.78 29.86
CA VAL A 75 9.94 -42.10 31.04
C VAL A 75 8.96 -43.23 30.73
N PHE A 76 8.31 -43.20 29.56
CA PHE A 76 7.26 -44.14 29.18
C PHE A 76 7.75 -45.34 28.37
N THR A 77 9.01 -45.39 27.93
CA THR A 77 9.60 -46.64 27.43
C THR A 77 9.89 -47.52 28.64
N PRO A 78 9.14 -48.62 28.85
CA PRO A 78 9.43 -49.54 29.93
C PRO A 78 10.84 -50.08 29.73
N ARG A 79 11.73 -49.79 30.69
CA ARG A 79 13.01 -50.47 30.82
C ARG A 79 12.71 -51.91 31.26
N GLY A 80 12.29 -52.74 30.31
CA GLY A 80 12.15 -54.18 30.46
C GLY A 80 13.50 -54.85 30.52
#